data_AF-A0A6A0A518-F1
#
_entry.id   AF-A0A6A0A518-F1
#
_cell.length_a   1.000
_cell.length_b   1.000
_cell.length_c   1.000
_cell.angle_alpha   90.00
_cell.angle_beta   90.00
_cell.angle_gamma   90.00
#
_symmetry.space_group_name_H-M   'P 1'
#
loop_
_entity.id
_entity.type
_entity.pdbx_description
1 polymer ?
#
loop_
_entity_poly.entity_id
_entity_poly.type
_entity_poly.pdbx_seq_one_letter_code
_entity_poly.pdbx_strand_id
1 'polypeptide(L)'
;TLTDKEYQRLRDAAVAIIREMGVECGGSNVQMAINPLNGDMIIIEMNPRVSRSSALASKATGFPIAKMAAKLAVGYTLDQIPRFAFEKFPGSKPELTTMMKSVGEVMAIGRTWQESMQKALRGMETGLDGWDLPKGFKRLTQDQLTYSLRVPNPERFVHLKQAFEDGMTVD
;
A
#
# COMPACT_ATOMS: atom_id res chain seq x y z
N THR A 1 -4.42 4.95 -24.16
CA THR A 1 -4.06 3.87 -25.10
C THR A 1 -2.91 3.02 -24.60
N LEU A 2 -2.56 3.08 -23.30
CA LEU A 2 -1.53 2.24 -22.73
C LEU A 2 -2.12 0.89 -22.36
N THR A 3 -1.34 -0.17 -22.59
CA THR A 3 -1.59 -1.47 -21.98
C THR A 3 -1.29 -1.40 -20.48
N ASP A 4 -1.83 -2.35 -19.70
CA ASP A 4 -1.53 -2.44 -18.27
C ASP A 4 -0.01 -2.58 -18.03
N LYS A 5 0.69 -3.39 -18.84
CA LYS A 5 2.16 -3.55 -18.73
C LYS A 5 2.91 -2.24 -18.91
N GLU A 6 2.54 -1.42 -19.89
CA GLU A 6 3.17 -0.11 -20.11
C GLU A 6 2.86 0.86 -18.97
N TYR A 7 1.62 0.83 -18.47
CA TYR A 7 1.22 1.63 -17.32
C TYR A 7 2.03 1.29 -16.06
N GLN A 8 2.21 0.01 -15.74
CA GLN A 8 3.02 -0.42 -14.59
C GLN A 8 4.49 0.02 -14.75
N ARG A 9 5.05 -0.07 -15.97
CA ARG A 9 6.42 0.42 -16.25
C ARG A 9 6.57 1.91 -15.97
N LEU A 10 5.59 2.73 -16.35
CA LEU A 10 5.58 4.18 -16.05
C LEU A 10 5.43 4.45 -14.55
N ARG A 11 4.55 3.70 -13.88
CA ARG A 11 4.36 3.79 -12.43
C ARG A 11 5.66 3.52 -11.68
N ASP A 12 6.33 2.42 -12.01
CA ASP A 12 7.56 2.02 -11.33
C ASP A 12 8.69 3.01 -11.60
N ALA A 13 8.80 3.52 -12.83
CA ALA A 13 9.75 4.58 -13.18
C ALA A 13 9.49 5.87 -12.39
N ALA A 14 8.24 6.31 -12.25
CA ALA A 14 7.90 7.50 -11.46
C ALA A 14 8.30 7.35 -9.99
N VAL A 15 8.07 6.18 -9.38
CA VAL A 15 8.48 5.90 -8.01
C VAL A 15 10.00 5.89 -7.87
N ALA A 16 10.72 5.28 -8.83
CA ALA A 16 12.18 5.24 -8.83
C ALA A 16 12.78 6.66 -8.93
N ILE A 17 12.26 7.50 -9.83
CA ILE A 17 12.71 8.89 -10.01
C ILE A 17 12.52 9.70 -8.72
N ILE A 18 11.34 9.58 -8.07
CA ILE A 18 11.05 10.30 -6.82
C ILE A 18 12.02 9.91 -5.71
N ARG A 19 12.35 8.61 -5.61
CA ARG A 19 13.32 8.09 -4.63
C ARG A 19 14.72 8.60 -4.90
N GLU A 20 15.17 8.54 -6.16
CA GLU A 20 16.50 8.99 -6.56
C GLU A 20 16.69 10.50 -6.31
N MET A 21 15.63 11.28 -6.54
CA MET A 21 15.64 12.73 -6.28
C MET A 21 15.51 13.09 -4.78
N GLY A 22 15.37 12.10 -3.90
CA GLY A 22 15.33 12.32 -2.44
C GLY A 22 14.06 13.00 -1.93
N VAL A 23 12.94 12.92 -2.66
CA VAL A 23 11.67 13.49 -2.19
C VAL A 23 10.98 12.48 -1.28
N GLU A 24 11.28 12.53 0.01
CA GLU A 24 10.79 11.58 1.02
C GLU A 24 9.39 11.94 1.56
N CYS A 25 9.10 13.23 1.75
CA CYS A 25 7.91 13.68 2.49
C CYS A 25 7.09 14.73 1.73
N GLY A 26 6.56 14.36 0.56
CA GLY A 26 5.76 15.28 -0.25
C GLY A 26 5.20 14.67 -1.54
N GLY A 27 4.52 15.51 -2.32
CA GLY A 27 4.03 15.15 -3.66
C GLY A 27 4.95 15.70 -4.75
N SER A 28 5.11 14.94 -5.83
CA SER A 28 5.87 15.34 -7.02
C SER A 28 5.10 15.04 -8.30
N ASN A 29 5.39 15.78 -9.37
CA ASN A 29 4.87 15.49 -10.71
C ASN A 29 6.02 15.03 -11.61
N VAL A 30 5.89 13.85 -12.19
CA VAL A 30 6.86 13.27 -13.15
C VAL A 30 6.22 13.26 -14.53
N GLN A 31 6.99 13.69 -15.54
CA GLN A 31 6.56 13.70 -16.93
C GLN A 31 7.44 12.78 -17.78
N MET A 32 6.81 11.99 -18.62
CA MET A 32 7.45 11.00 -19.49
C MET A 32 6.82 11.06 -20.87
N ALA A 33 7.61 10.76 -21.90
CA ALA A 33 7.16 10.53 -23.27
C ALA A 33 7.22 9.04 -23.59
N ILE A 34 6.27 8.57 -24.40
CA ILE A 34 6.24 7.19 -24.88
C ILE A 34 6.10 7.23 -26.40
N ASN A 35 6.96 6.51 -27.09
CA ASN A 35 6.85 6.31 -28.53
C ASN A 35 5.69 5.33 -28.82
N PRO A 36 4.63 5.74 -29.54
CA PRO A 36 3.46 4.91 -29.76
C PRO A 36 3.70 3.71 -30.69
N LEU A 37 4.82 3.69 -31.44
CA LEU A 37 5.13 2.60 -32.37
C LEU A 37 5.81 1.40 -31.70
N ASN A 38 6.58 1.65 -30.63
CA ASN A 38 7.42 0.63 -30.01
C ASN A 38 7.41 0.63 -28.47
N GLY A 39 6.75 1.60 -27.82
CA GLY A 39 6.67 1.69 -26.37
C GLY A 39 7.95 2.20 -25.69
N ASP A 40 8.90 2.77 -26.44
CA ASP A 40 10.09 3.39 -25.85
C ASP A 40 9.71 4.57 -24.97
N MET A 41 10.22 4.59 -23.74
CA MET A 41 9.88 5.56 -22.72
C MET A 41 11.08 6.46 -22.44
N ILE A 42 10.84 7.78 -22.43
CA ILE A 42 11.84 8.80 -22.09
C ILE A 42 11.30 9.64 -20.92
N ILE A 43 12.16 9.92 -19.96
CA ILE A 43 11.86 10.83 -18.84
C ILE A 43 12.08 12.26 -19.34
N ILE A 44 11.09 13.13 -19.16
CA ILE A 44 11.18 14.55 -19.56
C ILE A 44 11.65 15.39 -18.38
N GLU A 45 10.89 15.37 -17.29
CA GLU A 45 11.20 16.16 -16.09
C GLU A 45 10.52 15.60 -14.83
N MET A 46 10.98 16.08 -13.68
CA MET A 46 10.30 15.95 -12.40
C MET A 46 10.20 17.32 -11.72
N ASN A 47 9.01 17.65 -11.23
CA ASN A 47 8.77 18.82 -10.39
C ASN A 47 8.62 18.37 -8.92
N PRO A 48 9.59 18.64 -8.03
CA PRO A 48 9.57 18.22 -6.62
C PRO A 48 8.67 19.11 -5.76
N ARG A 49 7.44 19.34 -6.21
CA ARG A 49 6.42 20.17 -5.56
C ARG A 49 5.04 19.85 -6.07
N VAL A 50 4.03 20.39 -5.37
CA VAL A 50 2.68 20.51 -5.93
C VAL A 50 2.69 21.38 -7.19
N SER A 51 1.80 21.04 -8.13
CA SER A 51 1.68 21.67 -9.44
C SER A 51 0.21 21.87 -9.84
N ARG A 52 -0.01 22.62 -10.91
CA ARG A 52 -1.33 22.73 -11.55
C ARG A 52 -1.92 21.33 -11.86
N SER A 53 -1.07 20.40 -12.31
CA SER A 53 -1.46 19.01 -12.57
C SER A 53 -1.84 18.25 -11.29
N SER A 54 -1.16 18.47 -10.16
CA SER A 54 -1.59 17.86 -8.89
C SER A 54 -2.95 18.39 -8.42
N ALA A 55 -3.25 19.67 -8.65
CA ALA A 55 -4.56 20.24 -8.30
C ALA A 55 -5.68 19.62 -9.17
N LEU A 56 -5.41 19.44 -10.47
CA LEU A 56 -6.31 18.74 -11.38
C LEU A 56 -6.52 17.28 -10.94
N ALA A 57 -5.45 16.54 -10.63
CA ALA A 57 -5.52 15.16 -10.16
C ALA A 57 -6.34 15.05 -8.86
N SER A 58 -6.18 15.98 -7.92
CA SER A 58 -7.00 16.04 -6.71
C SER A 58 -8.49 16.22 -6.97
N LYS A 59 -8.85 17.03 -7.99
CA LYS A 59 -10.25 17.20 -8.39
C LYS A 59 -10.80 15.98 -9.12
N ALA A 60 -9.99 15.35 -9.97
CA ALA A 60 -10.40 14.16 -10.72
C ALA A 60 -10.60 12.92 -9.82
N THR A 61 -9.77 12.78 -8.78
CA THR A 61 -9.76 11.59 -7.91
C THR A 61 -10.48 11.79 -6.58
N GLY A 62 -10.71 13.04 -6.17
CA GLY A 62 -11.13 13.38 -4.81
C GLY A 62 -9.99 13.31 -3.77
N PHE A 63 -8.77 12.88 -4.15
CA PHE A 63 -7.65 12.75 -3.22
C PHE A 63 -6.92 14.10 -3.01
N PRO A 64 -6.89 14.67 -1.79
CA PRO A 64 -6.38 16.02 -1.55
C PRO A 64 -4.85 16.07 -1.44
N ILE A 65 -4.13 15.95 -2.56
CA ILE A 65 -2.66 15.81 -2.64
C ILE A 65 -1.92 16.89 -1.85
N ALA A 66 -2.27 18.16 -2.02
CA ALA A 66 -1.58 19.25 -1.30
C ALA A 66 -1.76 19.17 0.22
N LYS A 67 -2.96 18.80 0.69
CA LYS A 67 -3.24 18.61 2.12
C LYS A 67 -2.46 17.43 2.69
N MET A 68 -2.33 16.35 1.91
CA MET A 68 -1.56 15.17 2.32
C MET A 68 -0.06 15.46 2.35
N ALA A 69 0.47 16.11 1.31
CA ALA A 69 1.86 16.53 1.23
C ALA A 69 2.23 17.45 2.42
N ALA A 70 1.35 18.39 2.80
CA ALA A 70 1.60 19.26 3.96
C ALA A 70 1.68 18.49 5.28
N LYS A 71 0.86 17.45 5.46
CA LYS A 71 0.95 16.58 6.65
C LYS A 71 2.22 15.74 6.64
N LEU A 72 2.56 15.15 5.50
CA LEU A 72 3.79 14.37 5.33
C LEU A 72 5.03 15.23 5.65
N ALA A 73 5.06 16.48 5.19
CA ALA A 73 6.16 17.42 5.44
C ALA A 73 6.40 17.74 6.92
N VAL A 74 5.41 17.54 7.80
CA VAL A 74 5.54 17.72 9.25
C VAL A 74 5.63 16.39 10.00
N GLY A 75 6.05 15.33 9.31
CA GLY A 75 6.38 14.03 9.90
C GLY A 75 5.21 13.05 10.05
N TYR A 76 4.04 13.33 9.46
CA TYR A 76 3.00 12.30 9.38
C TYR A 76 3.41 11.19 8.41
N THR A 77 2.94 9.97 8.64
CA THR A 77 3.10 8.85 7.73
C THR A 77 1.82 8.60 6.92
N LEU A 78 1.96 7.98 5.75
CA LEU A 78 0.85 7.56 4.91
C LEU A 78 0.94 6.05 4.72
N ASP A 79 0.13 5.31 5.46
CA ASP A 79 0.17 3.85 5.45
C ASP A 79 -0.97 3.31 4.59
N GLN A 80 -0.64 2.37 3.72
CA GLN A 80 -1.58 1.72 2.80
C GLN A 80 -1.61 0.22 3.11
N ILE A 81 -2.82 -0.34 3.27
CA ILE A 81 -3.01 -1.77 3.47
C ILE A 81 -3.92 -2.31 2.37
N PRO A 82 -3.49 -3.32 1.58
CA PRO A 82 -4.31 -3.92 0.54
C PRO A 82 -5.50 -4.69 1.13
N ARG A 83 -6.67 -4.55 0.51
CA ARG A 83 -7.89 -5.32 0.82
C ARG A 83 -8.02 -6.50 -0.13
N PHE A 84 -8.20 -7.69 0.42
CA PHE A 84 -8.45 -8.93 -0.32
C PHE A 84 -9.90 -9.38 -0.11
N ALA A 85 -10.45 -10.19 -1.02
CA ALA A 85 -11.82 -10.69 -0.92
C ALA A 85 -11.91 -12.19 -1.29
N PHE A 86 -11.01 -13.01 -0.72
CA PHE A 86 -10.92 -14.45 -1.03
C PHE A 86 -12.17 -15.23 -0.62
N GLU A 87 -12.97 -14.72 0.32
CA GLU A 87 -14.26 -15.28 0.71
C GLU A 87 -15.26 -15.38 -0.46
N LYS A 88 -15.07 -14.56 -1.50
CA LYS A 88 -15.87 -14.60 -2.73
C LYS A 88 -15.36 -15.61 -3.76
N PHE A 89 -14.20 -16.22 -3.53
CA PHE A 89 -13.50 -17.10 -4.47
C PHE A 89 -13.02 -18.39 -3.79
N PRO A 90 -13.92 -19.32 -3.43
CA PRO A 90 -13.62 -20.49 -2.59
C PRO A 90 -12.59 -21.48 -3.19
N GLY A 91 -12.36 -21.46 -4.51
CA GLY A 91 -11.31 -22.26 -5.16
C GLY A 91 -9.93 -21.58 -5.21
N SER A 92 -9.83 -20.33 -4.77
CA SER A 92 -8.61 -19.54 -4.86
C SER A 92 -7.78 -19.69 -3.60
N LYS A 93 -6.47 -19.92 -3.77
CA LYS A 93 -5.52 -19.97 -2.65
C LYS A 93 -5.19 -18.55 -2.18
N PRO A 94 -5.29 -18.24 -0.87
CA PRO A 94 -5.02 -16.92 -0.31
C PRO A 94 -3.52 -16.60 -0.16
N GLU A 95 -2.64 -17.40 -0.76
CA GLU A 95 -1.20 -17.17 -0.78
C GLU A 95 -0.88 -15.95 -1.67
N LEU A 96 -0.18 -14.98 -1.12
CA LEU A 96 0.23 -13.77 -1.82
C LEU A 96 1.53 -14.04 -2.57
N THR A 97 1.56 -13.62 -3.83
CA THR A 97 2.70 -13.82 -4.75
C THR A 97 3.03 -12.49 -5.40
N THR A 98 3.94 -12.48 -6.37
CA THR A 98 4.22 -11.28 -7.19
C THR A 98 3.03 -10.83 -8.02
N MET A 99 2.06 -11.71 -8.28
CA MET A 99 0.81 -11.35 -8.95
C MET A 99 -0.19 -10.74 -7.95
N MET A 100 -0.73 -9.57 -8.30
CA MET A 100 -1.73 -8.85 -7.49
C MET A 100 -3.02 -9.67 -7.36
N LYS A 101 -3.51 -9.81 -6.12
CA LYS A 101 -4.79 -10.46 -5.78
C LYS A 101 -5.70 -9.58 -4.92
N SER A 102 -5.29 -8.37 -4.57
CA SER A 102 -6.11 -7.42 -3.82
C SER A 102 -7.18 -6.82 -4.73
N VAL A 103 -8.33 -6.49 -4.13
CA VAL A 103 -9.49 -5.87 -4.81
C VAL A 103 -9.61 -4.38 -4.49
N GLY A 104 -8.81 -3.88 -3.56
CA GLY A 104 -8.75 -2.48 -3.15
C GLY A 104 -7.63 -2.24 -2.15
N GLU A 105 -7.62 -1.06 -1.57
CA GLU A 105 -6.65 -0.64 -0.56
C GLU A 105 -7.27 0.39 0.38
N VAL A 106 -6.81 0.41 1.63
CA VAL A 106 -7.17 1.42 2.61
C VAL A 106 -5.95 2.22 2.96
N MET A 107 -6.14 3.52 3.08
CA MET A 107 -5.08 4.47 3.37
C MET A 107 -5.41 5.24 4.64
N ALA A 108 -4.44 5.36 5.53
CA ALA A 108 -4.57 6.17 6.72
C ALA A 108 -3.35 7.07 6.95
N ILE A 109 -3.56 8.07 7.79
CA ILE A 109 -2.55 9.06 8.15
C ILE A 109 -2.47 9.20 9.66
N GLY A 110 -1.26 9.21 10.20
CA GLY A 110 -0.98 9.37 11.63
C GLY A 110 0.29 10.15 11.87
N ARG A 111 0.43 10.74 13.07
CA ARG A 111 1.65 11.40 13.52
C ARG A 111 2.77 10.42 13.83
N THR A 112 2.41 9.16 14.04
CA THR A 112 3.33 8.04 14.24
C THR A 112 2.89 6.88 13.36
N TRP A 113 3.83 6.00 13.04
CA TRP A 113 3.55 4.79 12.30
C TRP A 113 2.45 3.95 12.99
N GLN A 114 2.52 3.80 14.32
CA GLN A 114 1.52 3.06 15.09
C GLN A 114 0.11 3.66 14.94
N GLU A 115 -0.02 5.00 15.02
CA GLU A 115 -1.33 5.66 14.86
C GLU A 115 -1.89 5.41 13.46
N SER A 116 -1.06 5.62 12.45
CA SER A 116 -1.44 5.48 11.05
C SER A 116 -1.82 4.03 10.70
N MET A 117 -1.00 3.06 11.11
CA MET A 117 -1.24 1.63 10.91
C MET A 117 -2.55 1.18 11.59
N GLN A 118 -2.78 1.56 12.85
CA GLN A 118 -4.02 1.24 13.57
C GLN A 118 -5.27 1.81 12.86
N LYS A 119 -5.15 3.02 12.32
CA LYS A 119 -6.22 3.67 11.54
C LYS A 119 -6.48 2.98 10.22
N ALA A 120 -5.43 2.52 9.54
CA ALA A 120 -5.57 1.77 8.29
C ALA A 120 -6.24 0.42 8.55
N LEU A 121 -5.79 -0.33 9.58
CA LEU A 121 -6.35 -1.64 9.94
C LEU A 121 -7.84 -1.58 10.25
N ARG A 122 -8.28 -0.63 11.08
CA ARG A 122 -9.71 -0.48 11.40
C ARG A 122 -10.55 0.01 10.23
N GLY A 123 -9.94 0.73 9.29
CA GLY A 123 -10.61 1.23 8.09
C GLY A 123 -10.77 0.17 6.99
N MET A 124 -10.22 -1.04 7.16
CA MET A 124 -10.28 -2.11 6.15
C MET A 124 -11.65 -2.75 5.95
N GLU A 125 -12.62 -2.45 6.82
CA GLU A 125 -13.95 -3.06 6.81
C GLU A 125 -13.84 -4.61 6.80
N THR A 126 -12.91 -5.14 7.61
CA THR A 126 -12.70 -6.58 7.86
C THR A 126 -13.25 -7.00 9.22
N GLY A 127 -13.74 -6.06 10.02
CA GLY A 127 -14.13 -6.29 11.42
C GLY A 127 -12.96 -6.22 12.41
N LEU A 128 -11.77 -5.78 11.97
CA LEU A 128 -10.66 -5.44 12.86
C LEU A 128 -10.88 -4.06 13.47
N ASP A 129 -10.67 -3.93 14.78
CA ASP A 129 -10.70 -2.63 15.48
C ASP A 129 -9.28 -1.99 15.61
N GLY A 130 -8.28 -2.62 14.99
CA GLY A 130 -6.87 -2.29 15.09
C GLY A 130 -5.98 -3.51 14.88
N TRP A 131 -4.72 -3.46 15.34
CA TRP A 131 -3.82 -4.61 15.40
C TRP A 131 -4.13 -5.46 16.64
N ASP A 132 -5.16 -6.28 16.52
CA ASP A 132 -5.61 -7.19 17.58
C ASP A 132 -6.14 -8.51 16.98
N LEU A 133 -6.39 -9.49 17.84
CA LEU A 133 -7.07 -10.72 17.44
C LEU A 133 -8.58 -10.44 17.30
N PRO A 134 -9.19 -10.66 16.12
CA PRO A 134 -10.61 -10.43 15.94
C PRO A 134 -11.47 -11.31 16.87
N LYS A 135 -12.69 -10.85 17.16
CA LYS A 135 -13.61 -11.59 18.04
C LYS A 135 -13.90 -12.98 17.46
N GLY A 136 -13.75 -14.01 18.28
CA GLY A 136 -13.93 -15.41 17.85
C GLY A 136 -12.77 -15.96 17.01
N PHE A 137 -11.62 -15.26 16.97
CA PHE A 137 -10.43 -15.75 16.29
C PHE A 137 -10.00 -17.11 16.81
N LYS A 138 -9.91 -18.09 15.91
CA LYS A 138 -9.41 -19.42 16.21
C LYS A 138 -7.89 -19.39 16.13
N ARG A 139 -7.23 -19.44 17.29
CA ARG A 139 -5.76 -19.52 17.36
C ARG A 139 -5.25 -20.72 16.55
N LEU A 140 -4.18 -20.48 15.80
CA LEU A 140 -3.45 -21.52 15.08
C LEU A 140 -2.57 -22.31 16.04
N THR A 141 -2.30 -23.58 15.72
CA THR A 141 -1.23 -24.32 16.40
C THR A 141 0.14 -23.74 16.03
N GLN A 142 1.19 -24.05 16.81
CA GLN A 142 2.53 -23.54 16.54
C GLN A 142 3.02 -23.81 15.11
N ASP A 143 2.76 -25.02 14.59
CA ASP A 143 3.16 -25.39 13.21
C ASP A 143 2.39 -24.60 12.16
N GLN A 144 1.08 -24.43 12.36
CA GLN A 144 0.22 -23.65 11.46
C GLN A 144 0.60 -22.16 11.48
N LEU A 145 0.87 -21.63 12.67
CA LEU A 145 1.32 -20.26 12.88
C LEU A 145 2.65 -20.02 12.17
N THR A 146 3.62 -20.90 12.38
CA THR A 146 4.94 -20.84 11.73
C THR A 146 4.81 -20.87 10.20
N TYR A 147 3.96 -21.76 9.66
CA TYR A 147 3.69 -21.80 8.22
C TYR A 147 3.07 -20.50 7.72
N SER A 148 2.06 -19.98 8.43
CA SER A 148 1.34 -18.75 8.05
C SER A 148 2.22 -17.51 8.14
N LEU A 149 3.15 -17.46 9.10
CA LEU A 149 4.15 -16.40 9.19
C LEU A 149 5.21 -16.51 8.08
N ARG A 150 5.52 -17.71 7.61
CA ARG A 150 6.47 -17.94 6.51
C ARG A 150 5.87 -17.64 5.14
N VAL A 151 4.63 -18.07 4.89
CA VAL A 151 3.97 -17.93 3.59
C VAL A 151 3.07 -16.69 3.58
N PRO A 152 3.37 -15.66 2.78
CA PRO A 152 2.57 -14.44 2.74
C PRO A 152 1.08 -14.71 2.48
N ASN A 153 0.22 -14.16 3.33
CA ASN A 153 -1.25 -14.27 3.24
C ASN A 153 -1.93 -13.00 3.80
N PRO A 154 -3.19 -12.71 3.44
CA PRO A 154 -3.91 -11.52 3.91
C PRO A 154 -3.99 -11.38 5.44
N GLU A 155 -4.14 -12.50 6.14
CA GLU A 155 -4.34 -12.54 7.59
C GLU A 155 -3.02 -12.52 8.38
N ARG A 156 -1.86 -12.41 7.70
CA ARG A 156 -0.53 -12.50 8.32
C ARG A 156 -0.33 -11.48 9.45
N PHE A 157 -0.96 -10.30 9.40
CA PHE A 157 -0.91 -9.33 10.48
C PHE A 157 -1.59 -9.82 11.77
N VAL A 158 -2.70 -10.54 11.65
CA VAL A 158 -3.39 -11.16 12.80
C VAL A 158 -2.55 -12.32 13.34
N HIS A 159 -1.93 -13.10 12.46
CA HIS A 159 -1.02 -14.17 12.86
C HIS A 159 0.23 -13.63 13.59
N LEU A 160 0.80 -12.50 13.15
CA LEU A 160 1.89 -11.82 13.88
C LEU A 160 1.45 -11.41 15.30
N LYS A 161 0.22 -10.92 15.46
CA LYS A 161 -0.32 -10.61 16.79
C LYS A 161 -0.39 -11.87 17.67
N GLN A 162 -0.90 -12.97 17.13
CA GLN A 162 -0.93 -14.25 17.84
C GLN A 162 0.49 -14.68 18.25
N ALA A 163 1.46 -14.57 17.35
CA ALA A 163 2.85 -14.95 17.60
C ALA A 163 3.47 -14.21 18.79
N PHE A 164 3.27 -12.89 18.85
CA PHE A 164 3.77 -12.11 19.99
C PHE A 164 3.04 -12.45 21.30
N GLU A 165 1.74 -12.74 21.25
CA GLU A 165 1.00 -13.20 22.45
C GLU A 165 1.41 -14.60 22.90
N ASP A 166 1.78 -15.47 21.96
CA ASP A 166 2.32 -16.82 22.23
C ASP A 166 3.80 -16.77 22.68
N GLY A 167 4.40 -15.58 22.77
CA GLY A 167 5.76 -15.38 23.27
C GLY A 167 6.86 -15.57 22.24
N MET A 168 6.53 -15.62 20.94
CA MET A 168 7.55 -15.63 19.88
C MET A 168 8.32 -14.30 19.88
N THR A 169 9.63 -14.40 19.68
CA THR A 169 10.53 -13.25 19.56
C THR A 169 10.42 -12.62 18.17
N VAL A 170 10.98 -11.42 18.04
CA VAL A 170 11.12 -10.76 16.75
C VAL A 170 12.12 -11.51 15.85
N ASP A 171 13.18 -12.06 16.46
CA ASP A 171 14.16 -12.97 15.84
C ASP A 171 13.55 -14.36 15.64
#